data_AF-A0A8C7R2N6-F1
#
_entry.id   AF-A0A8C7R2N6-F1
#
_cell.length_a   1.000
_cell.length_b   1.000
_cell.length_c   1.000
_cell.angle_alpha   90.00
_cell.angle_beta   90.00
_cell.angle_gamma   90.00
#
_symmetry.space_group_name_H-M   'P 1'
#
loop_
_entity.id
_entity.type
_entity.pdbx_description
1 polymer ?
#
loop_
_entity_poly.entity_id
_entity_poly.type
_entity_poly.pdbx_seq_one_letter_code
_entity_poly.pdbx_strand_id
1 'polypeptide(L)'
;GGVTRLYFVSIFCIFTKTHPLSPLSALQCDCQWCSNSTCYTDGLCFVSFVKSGSKMVAQGSRCLLEADLIPKDRPFFCAPSKKENTGVVPVCCNRDIPVTLAAVIAGPVCMLCFVLLLVFYVCHSRSIIHHRVPNEEDPAMDHPFLADGHTLKNLIYDMTTSGSGSGLPLLVQRTIARTIILQESIGKGRFGEVWRGRWRGEEVAVKIFSSREERSWFREAEIYQTVMLRHENILGFIAADNKDNGTWTQLWLVSDYHEHGSLFDYLNRYTVTVEGMIKLSLSTSSGLAHLHMEIVGTQGKPAIAHRDLKSKNILVKKNGTCCIADLGLAVRHDSATDTIDIAPNHRVGTKRYMAPEVLDDSINMKHFESFKRADIYAMGLVFWEIARRCSIGGIHEDYQLPYYDLVQPDPSVEEMRRVVCDQKLRANIPNRWQSCEVLRVMAKIMRECWYSNGAARLTALRIKKSLSQLSQQEGIKM
;
A
#
# COMPACT_ATOMS: atom_id res chain seq x y z
N GLY A 1 16.60 -10.41 39.72
CA GLY A 1 15.88 -9.61 40.73
C GLY A 1 15.47 -8.30 40.12
N GLY A 2 14.18 -7.96 40.24
CA GLY A 2 13.59 -6.62 40.07
C GLY A 2 13.87 -5.86 38.77
N VAL A 3 12.89 -5.86 37.86
CA VAL A 3 12.14 -4.69 37.34
C VAL A 3 11.35 -5.17 36.13
N THR A 4 10.07 -5.53 36.32
CA THR A 4 9.09 -5.67 35.22
C THR A 4 7.70 -5.40 35.78
N ARG A 5 7.37 -4.12 35.91
CA ARG A 5 6.01 -3.62 36.08
C ARG A 5 5.88 -2.38 35.20
N LEU A 6 4.69 -2.24 34.62
CA LEU A 6 4.15 -1.18 33.76
C LEU A 6 4.17 -1.47 32.25
N TYR A 7 3.02 -1.14 31.64
CA TYR A 7 2.60 -1.21 30.24
C TYR A 7 1.97 -2.52 29.74
N PHE A 8 0.71 -2.74 30.13
CA PHE A 8 -0.32 -3.39 29.28
C PHE A 8 -1.68 -2.73 29.54
N VAL A 9 -1.96 -1.61 28.88
CA VAL A 9 -3.31 -1.05 28.71
C VAL A 9 -3.36 -0.36 27.35
N SER A 10 -4.42 -0.64 26.59
CA SER A 10 -4.76 -0.13 25.24
C SER A 10 -4.10 -0.94 24.10
N ILE A 11 -4.78 -1.49 23.08
CA ILE A 11 -5.97 -1.06 22.33
C ILE A 11 -6.62 -2.31 21.70
N PHE A 12 -7.95 -2.43 21.72
CA PHE A 12 -8.76 -2.71 20.50
C PHE A 12 -10.25 -2.47 20.77
N CYS A 13 -10.72 -1.31 20.32
CA CYS A 13 -12.09 -1.10 19.86
C CYS A 13 -12.10 -1.19 18.33
N ILE A 14 -13.15 -1.76 17.72
CA ILE A 14 -13.78 -1.42 16.42
C ILE A 14 -15.05 -2.29 16.33
N PHE A 15 -16.24 -1.76 16.64
CA PHE A 15 -17.24 -1.08 15.78
C PHE A 15 -18.13 -2.02 14.93
N THR A 16 -19.42 -2.09 15.26
CA THR A 16 -20.53 -1.96 14.28
C THR A 16 -21.75 -1.28 14.93
N LYS A 17 -22.29 -0.32 14.18
CA LYS A 17 -23.44 0.56 14.47
C LYS A 17 -24.75 -0.24 14.67
N THR A 18 -25.70 0.28 15.46
CA THR A 18 -27.00 0.82 14.98
C THR A 18 -27.96 1.20 16.13
N HIS A 19 -28.55 2.39 16.00
CA HIS A 19 -29.78 2.94 16.59
C HIS A 19 -29.87 3.36 18.09
N PRO A 20 -30.62 4.46 18.38
CA PRO A 20 -30.66 5.13 19.69
C PRO A 20 -31.83 4.63 20.54
N LEU A 21 -31.66 4.35 21.84
CA LEU A 21 -32.77 4.20 22.82
C LEU A 21 -32.29 4.24 24.30
N SER A 22 -32.60 5.35 24.99
CA SER A 22 -33.30 5.48 26.29
C SER A 22 -32.80 4.76 27.58
N PRO A 23 -33.32 5.15 28.78
CA PRO A 23 -32.58 5.66 29.94
C PRO A 23 -32.06 4.57 30.89
N LEU A 24 -30.74 4.52 31.14
CA LEU A 24 -30.15 3.71 32.19
C LEU A 24 -30.37 4.38 33.56
N SER A 25 -31.30 3.84 34.37
CA SER A 25 -31.26 3.75 35.86
C SER A 25 -32.64 3.56 36.50
N ALA A 26 -33.67 3.09 35.78
CA ALA A 26 -34.96 2.80 36.40
C ALA A 26 -35.07 1.33 36.84
N LEU A 27 -35.26 1.08 38.14
CA LEU A 27 -35.62 -0.22 38.72
C LEU A 27 -37.06 -0.59 38.36
N GLN A 28 -37.30 -1.83 37.93
CA GLN A 28 -38.65 -2.35 37.69
C GLN A 28 -39.18 -3.06 38.94
N CYS A 29 -40.33 -2.63 39.45
CA CYS A 29 -41.00 -3.18 40.63
C CYS A 29 -42.31 -3.87 40.26
N ASP A 30 -42.66 -4.92 41.00
CA ASP A 30 -44.00 -5.52 41.00
C ASP A 30 -44.97 -4.63 41.79
N CYS A 31 -46.08 -4.21 41.19
CA CYS A 31 -46.99 -3.19 41.71
C CYS A 31 -48.46 -3.60 41.56
N GLN A 32 -49.09 -4.02 42.66
CA GLN A 32 -50.50 -4.41 42.67
C GLN A 32 -51.49 -3.27 42.44
N TRP A 33 -51.08 -2.00 42.64
CA TRP A 33 -51.92 -0.82 42.41
C TRP A 33 -51.55 -0.03 41.15
N CYS A 34 -50.79 -0.61 40.24
CA CYS A 34 -50.43 0.00 38.96
C CYS A 34 -51.23 -0.64 37.82
N SER A 35 -51.51 0.12 36.76
CA SER A 35 -52.33 -0.34 35.63
C SER A 35 -51.79 -1.58 34.91
N ASN A 36 -50.48 -1.83 34.95
CA ASN A 36 -49.81 -2.93 34.25
C ASN A 36 -49.12 -3.93 35.21
N SER A 37 -49.51 -3.98 36.49
CA SER A 37 -48.91 -4.82 37.55
C SER A 37 -47.41 -4.59 37.81
N THR A 38 -46.78 -3.65 37.11
CA THR A 38 -45.37 -3.28 37.29
C THR A 38 -45.23 -1.77 37.14
N CYS A 39 -44.18 -1.21 37.75
CA CYS A 39 -43.81 0.19 37.61
C CYS A 39 -42.28 0.35 37.60
N TYR A 40 -41.80 1.48 37.07
CA TYR A 40 -40.37 1.79 37.01
C TYR A 40 -40.07 2.97 37.95
N THR A 41 -38.97 2.92 38.69
CA THR A 41 -38.56 3.98 39.62
C THR A 41 -37.04 4.13 39.71
N ASP A 42 -36.56 5.35 39.92
CA ASP A 42 -35.19 5.68 40.32
C ASP A 42 -34.96 5.57 41.84
N GLY A 43 -36.06 5.49 42.62
CA GLY A 43 -36.04 5.33 44.07
C GLY A 43 -36.12 3.88 44.52
N LEU A 44 -37.25 3.47 45.12
CA LEU A 44 -37.40 2.14 45.73
C LEU A 44 -38.76 1.47 45.49
N CYS A 45 -38.76 0.13 45.47
CA CYS A 45 -39.96 -0.68 45.49
C CYS A 45 -40.46 -0.83 46.95
N PHE A 46 -41.72 -0.51 47.20
CA PHE A 46 -42.35 -0.62 48.52
C PHE A 46 -43.44 -1.70 48.52
N VAL A 47 -43.47 -2.52 49.58
CA VAL A 47 -44.53 -3.52 49.83
C VAL A 47 -45.05 -3.37 51.26
N SER A 48 -46.37 -3.37 51.41
CA SER A 48 -47.05 -3.38 52.71
C SER A 48 -47.56 -4.79 53.05
N PHE A 49 -47.51 -5.15 54.32
CA PHE A 49 -48.00 -6.43 54.84
C PHE A 49 -48.96 -6.19 56.01
N VAL A 50 -49.91 -7.10 56.20
CA VAL A 50 -50.79 -7.19 57.37
C VAL A 50 -50.65 -8.57 57.99
N LYS A 51 -50.56 -8.62 59.31
CA LYS A 51 -50.49 -9.88 60.07
C LYS A 51 -51.90 -10.42 60.29
N SER A 52 -52.19 -11.59 59.74
CA SER A 52 -53.44 -12.32 59.98
C SER A 52 -53.11 -13.65 60.67
N GLY A 53 -53.30 -13.70 61.99
CA GLY A 53 -52.87 -14.83 62.83
C GLY A 53 -51.34 -15.00 62.88
N SER A 54 -50.84 -16.17 62.48
CA SER A 54 -49.40 -16.49 62.42
C SER A 54 -48.76 -16.22 61.05
N LYS A 55 -49.52 -15.72 60.06
CA LYS A 55 -49.05 -15.46 58.69
C LYS A 55 -49.02 -13.96 58.37
N MET A 56 -48.01 -13.54 57.62
CA MET A 56 -47.90 -12.21 57.02
C MET A 56 -48.51 -12.26 55.62
N VAL A 57 -49.49 -11.39 55.33
CA VAL A 57 -50.15 -11.29 54.03
C VAL A 57 -49.81 -9.94 53.42
N ALA A 58 -49.29 -9.91 52.18
CA ALA A 58 -49.02 -8.67 51.46
C ALA A 58 -50.35 -7.97 51.12
N GLN A 59 -50.48 -6.69 51.46
CA GLN A 59 -51.69 -5.90 51.22
C GLN A 59 -51.56 -5.02 49.96
N GLY A 60 -50.33 -4.70 49.55
CA GLY A 60 -50.06 -4.11 48.25
C GLY A 60 -48.66 -3.54 48.09
N SER A 61 -48.26 -3.38 46.82
CA SER A 61 -46.94 -2.94 46.39
C SER A 61 -47.00 -1.74 45.45
N ARG A 62 -45.99 -0.86 45.51
CA ARG A 62 -45.89 0.35 44.66
C ARG A 62 -44.44 0.83 44.47
N CYS A 63 -44.23 1.68 43.46
CA CYS A 63 -43.00 2.43 43.27
C CYS A 63 -43.00 3.74 44.07
N LEU A 64 -41.84 4.13 44.58
CA LEU A 64 -41.55 5.45 45.15
C LEU A 64 -40.38 6.05 44.38
N LEU A 65 -40.56 7.25 43.83
CA LEU A 65 -39.50 8.01 43.15
C LEU A 65 -38.53 8.59 44.19
N GLU A 66 -37.28 8.84 43.79
CA GLU A 66 -36.27 9.45 44.68
C GLU A 66 -36.73 10.82 45.21
N ALA A 67 -37.45 11.60 44.38
CA ALA A 67 -37.98 12.92 44.76
C ALA A 67 -39.00 12.87 45.91
N ASP A 68 -39.70 11.74 46.09
CA ASP A 68 -40.74 11.56 47.11
C ASP A 68 -40.19 10.97 48.43
N LEU A 69 -38.89 10.70 48.50
CA LEU A 69 -38.22 10.25 49.72
C LEU A 69 -38.04 11.42 50.70
N ILE A 70 -38.55 11.24 51.92
CA ILE A 70 -38.38 12.20 53.03
C ILE A 70 -37.79 11.41 54.21
N PRO A 71 -36.77 11.93 54.92
CA PRO A 71 -35.71 12.74 54.34
C PRO A 71 -34.99 11.95 53.22
N LYS A 72 -34.55 12.65 52.16
CA LYS A 72 -33.99 12.04 50.93
C LYS A 72 -32.88 11.02 51.17
N ASP A 73 -32.12 11.17 52.24
CA ASP A 73 -30.92 10.37 52.52
C ASP A 73 -31.19 9.16 53.45
N ARG A 74 -32.42 8.94 53.93
CA ARG A 74 -32.76 7.81 54.81
C ARG A 74 -34.16 7.24 54.50
N PRO A 75 -34.29 5.99 54.03
CA PRO A 75 -35.60 5.36 53.86
C PRO A 75 -36.28 5.20 55.23
N PHE A 76 -37.52 5.69 55.38
CA PHE A 76 -38.30 5.52 56.61
C PHE A 76 -38.51 4.05 56.97
N PHE A 77 -38.27 3.70 58.24
CA PHE A 77 -38.86 2.53 58.88
C PHE A 77 -40.22 2.94 59.46
N CYS A 78 -41.31 2.30 59.04
CA CYS A 78 -42.59 2.47 59.73
C CYS A 78 -42.47 1.86 61.14
N ALA A 79 -42.72 2.65 62.18
CA ALA A 79 -42.86 2.11 63.53
C ALA A 79 -44.18 1.31 63.62
N PRO A 80 -44.16 0.07 64.15
CA PRO A 80 -45.38 -0.73 64.26
C PRO A 80 -46.38 -0.06 65.21
N SER A 81 -47.62 0.15 64.76
CA SER A 81 -48.71 0.59 65.62
C SER A 81 -49.06 -0.51 66.61
N LYS A 82 -49.02 -0.21 67.92
CA LYS A 82 -49.32 -1.18 68.99
C LYS A 82 -50.83 -1.45 69.19
N LYS A 83 -51.73 -0.76 68.47
CA LYS A 83 -53.15 -0.75 68.84
C LYS A 83 -54.03 -1.84 68.22
N GLU A 84 -53.68 -2.44 67.07
CA GLU A 84 -54.58 -3.39 66.40
C GLU A 84 -53.88 -4.48 65.56
N ASN A 85 -52.82 -5.14 66.05
CA ASN A 85 -52.15 -6.27 65.35
C ASN A 85 -51.85 -6.09 63.84
N THR A 86 -51.89 -4.85 63.34
CA THR A 86 -51.73 -4.40 61.97
C THR A 86 -50.44 -3.60 61.94
N GLY A 87 -49.38 -4.21 61.44
CA GLY A 87 -48.06 -3.58 61.34
C GLY A 87 -47.63 -3.56 59.88
N VAL A 88 -47.43 -2.37 59.32
CA VAL A 88 -46.82 -2.19 58.00
C VAL A 88 -45.31 -2.39 58.16
N VAL A 89 -44.77 -3.47 57.58
CA VAL A 89 -43.32 -3.76 57.60
C VAL A 89 -42.75 -3.47 56.22
N PRO A 90 -41.86 -2.46 56.06
CA PRO A 90 -41.18 -2.25 54.78
C PRO A 90 -40.09 -3.32 54.58
N VAL A 91 -40.10 -3.98 53.42
CA VAL A 91 -39.04 -4.92 53.01
C VAL A 91 -38.48 -4.45 51.67
N CYS A 92 -37.18 -4.21 51.59
CA CYS A 92 -36.49 -3.90 50.33
C CYS A 92 -36.23 -5.19 49.55
N CYS A 93 -36.62 -5.24 48.27
CA CYS A 93 -36.36 -6.37 47.38
C CYS A 93 -34.89 -6.37 46.92
N ASN A 94 -33.99 -6.93 47.72
CA ASN A 94 -32.70 -7.41 47.19
C ASN A 94 -32.84 -8.90 46.86
N ARG A 95 -33.13 -9.21 45.59
CA ARG A 95 -32.88 -10.54 45.04
C ARG A 95 -31.90 -10.43 43.89
N ASP A 96 -30.62 -10.50 44.24
CA ASP A 96 -29.58 -10.90 43.30
C ASP A 96 -29.83 -12.34 42.82
N ILE A 97 -29.57 -12.55 41.53
CA ILE A 97 -29.72 -13.82 40.80
C ILE A 97 -28.92 -14.92 41.53
N PRO A 98 -29.49 -16.14 41.72
CA PRO A 98 -28.84 -17.16 42.54
C PRO A 98 -27.55 -17.67 41.91
N VAL A 99 -26.50 -17.65 42.73
CA VAL A 99 -25.08 -18.01 42.50
C VAL A 99 -24.88 -19.43 41.91
N THR A 100 -25.93 -20.25 41.86
CA THR A 100 -25.88 -21.62 41.34
C THR A 100 -25.76 -21.67 39.81
N LEU A 101 -26.31 -20.71 39.05
CA LEU A 101 -26.18 -20.73 37.58
C LEU A 101 -24.81 -20.22 37.10
N ALA A 102 -24.21 -19.27 37.83
CA ALA A 102 -22.88 -18.76 37.53
C ALA A 102 -21.81 -19.84 37.69
N ALA A 103 -21.93 -20.72 38.69
CA ALA A 103 -21.01 -21.84 38.89
C ALA A 103 -21.10 -22.90 37.77
N VAL A 104 -22.32 -23.17 37.26
CA VAL A 104 -22.56 -24.17 36.20
C VAL A 104 -22.04 -23.69 34.83
N ILE A 105 -21.97 -22.39 34.59
CA ILE A 105 -21.43 -21.81 33.35
C ILE A 105 -19.92 -21.52 33.48
N ALA A 106 -19.47 -21.05 34.64
CA ALA A 106 -18.06 -20.74 34.88
C ALA A 106 -17.17 -21.98 34.84
N GLY A 107 -17.64 -23.13 35.33
CA GLY A 107 -16.88 -24.38 35.33
C GLY A 107 -16.45 -24.82 33.91
N PRO A 108 -17.39 -25.03 32.97
CA PRO A 108 -17.07 -25.38 31.59
C PRO A 108 -16.23 -24.32 30.87
N VAL A 109 -16.51 -23.03 31.08
CA VAL A 109 -15.74 -21.94 30.46
C VAL A 109 -14.31 -21.90 30.98
N CYS A 110 -14.10 -22.10 32.28
CA CYS A 110 -12.75 -22.17 32.87
C CYS A 110 -11.99 -23.40 32.37
N MET A 111 -12.65 -24.55 32.25
CA MET A 111 -12.04 -25.76 31.68
C MET A 111 -11.65 -25.56 30.21
N LEU A 112 -12.51 -24.91 29.41
CA LEU A 112 -12.21 -24.61 28.02
C LEU A 112 -11.05 -23.63 27.89
N CYS A 113 -11.00 -22.59 28.74
CA CYS A 113 -9.87 -21.66 28.79
C CYS A 113 -8.57 -22.37 29.21
N PHE A 114 -8.63 -23.29 30.16
CA PHE A 114 -7.46 -24.05 30.61
C PHE A 114 -6.93 -24.99 29.52
N VAL A 115 -7.83 -25.65 28.78
CA VAL A 115 -7.47 -26.47 27.61
C VAL A 115 -6.86 -25.62 26.51
N LEU A 116 -7.42 -24.45 26.21
CA LEU A 116 -6.85 -23.53 25.20
C LEU A 116 -5.46 -23.01 25.61
N LEU A 117 -5.25 -22.71 26.90
CA LEU A 117 -3.94 -22.32 27.43
C LEU A 117 -2.93 -23.47 27.41
N LEU A 118 -3.35 -24.71 27.69
CA LEU A 118 -2.51 -25.90 27.56
C LEU A 118 -2.15 -26.19 26.11
N VAL A 119 -3.10 -26.08 25.18
CA VAL A 119 -2.84 -26.22 23.74
C VAL A 119 -1.89 -25.12 23.27
N PHE A 120 -2.11 -23.87 23.68
CA PHE A 120 -1.20 -22.77 23.39
C PHE A 120 0.19 -23.04 23.98
N TYR A 121 0.29 -23.51 25.22
CA TYR A 121 1.56 -23.85 25.86
C TYR A 121 2.27 -25.00 25.15
N VAL A 122 1.57 -26.05 24.73
CA VAL A 122 2.15 -27.21 24.01
C VAL A 122 2.54 -26.83 22.57
N CYS A 123 1.73 -26.02 21.88
CA CYS A 123 2.07 -25.46 20.57
C CYS A 123 3.27 -24.51 20.66
N HIS A 124 3.33 -23.67 21.70
CA HIS A 124 4.43 -22.76 21.95
C HIS A 124 5.68 -23.48 22.42
N SER A 125 5.57 -24.54 23.24
CA SER A 125 6.71 -25.36 23.64
C SER A 125 7.24 -26.19 22.48
N ARG A 126 6.37 -26.70 21.59
CA ARG A 126 6.79 -27.30 20.31
C ARG A 126 7.42 -26.28 19.37
N SER A 127 6.92 -25.05 19.32
CA SER A 127 7.53 -23.94 18.56
C SER A 127 8.89 -23.55 19.12
N ILE A 128 9.08 -23.51 20.45
CA ILE A 128 10.38 -23.25 21.09
C ILE A 128 11.35 -24.42 20.89
N ILE A 129 10.88 -25.66 20.93
CA ILE A 129 11.72 -26.84 20.63
C ILE A 129 12.13 -26.85 19.14
N HIS A 130 11.26 -26.42 18.22
CA HIS A 130 11.62 -26.20 16.82
C HIS A 130 12.46 -24.92 16.59
N HIS A 131 12.44 -23.94 17.51
CA HIS A 131 13.27 -22.74 17.45
C HIS A 131 14.62 -22.87 18.17
N ARG A 132 14.92 -24.02 18.77
CA ARG A 132 16.29 -24.42 19.14
C ARG A 132 16.86 -25.37 18.09
N VAL A 133 16.95 -24.89 16.86
CA VAL A 133 17.96 -25.41 15.93
C VAL A 133 19.25 -24.65 16.25
N PRO A 134 20.34 -25.32 16.66
CA PRO A 134 21.64 -24.68 16.80
C PRO A 134 22.06 -24.08 15.45
N ASN A 135 22.77 -22.95 15.48
CA ASN A 135 23.59 -22.48 14.38
C ASN A 135 24.60 -23.58 14.02
N GLU A 136 24.23 -24.50 13.14
CA GLU A 136 25.19 -25.23 12.31
C GLU A 136 25.04 -24.67 10.90
N GLU A 137 26.10 -24.04 10.42
CA GLU A 137 26.30 -23.79 9.00
C GLU A 137 26.31 -25.16 8.30
N ASP A 138 25.15 -25.57 7.79
CA ASP A 138 24.99 -26.84 7.09
C ASP A 138 25.66 -26.70 5.70
N PRO A 139 26.77 -27.41 5.41
CA PRO A 139 27.51 -27.25 4.15
C PRO A 139 26.82 -27.92 2.94
N ALA A 140 25.56 -28.34 3.07
CA ALA A 140 24.89 -29.23 2.13
C ALA A 140 24.01 -28.53 1.06
N MET A 141 24.13 -27.21 0.87
CA MET A 141 23.35 -26.45 -0.13
C MET A 141 24.17 -26.02 -1.36
N ASP A 142 25.10 -26.88 -1.80
CA ASP A 142 25.80 -26.77 -3.10
C ASP A 142 25.16 -27.62 -4.20
N HIS A 143 23.93 -28.14 -4.00
CA HIS A 143 23.18 -28.80 -5.06
C HIS A 143 22.11 -27.87 -5.65
N PRO A 144 22.23 -27.48 -6.94
CA PRO A 144 21.19 -26.73 -7.61
C PRO A 144 19.97 -27.65 -7.77
N PHE A 145 18.92 -27.42 -6.97
CA PHE A 145 17.58 -28.02 -7.13
C PHE A 145 16.84 -27.50 -8.38
N LEU A 146 17.57 -26.97 -9.36
CA LEU A 146 17.06 -26.75 -10.70
C LEU A 146 17.28 -28.05 -11.46
N ALA A 147 16.22 -28.83 -11.68
CA ALA A 147 16.24 -29.81 -12.75
C ALA A 147 16.63 -29.11 -14.05
N ASP A 148 17.57 -29.69 -14.80
CA ASP A 148 18.06 -29.17 -16.08
C ASP A 148 16.90 -28.69 -16.95
N GLY A 149 16.79 -27.36 -17.14
CA GLY A 149 15.84 -26.75 -18.08
C GLY A 149 14.86 -25.71 -17.50
N HIS A 150 14.67 -25.61 -16.18
CA HIS A 150 13.76 -24.60 -15.62
C HIS A 150 14.51 -23.37 -15.09
N THR A 151 14.45 -22.23 -15.79
CA THR A 151 14.97 -20.96 -15.26
C THR A 151 14.02 -20.38 -14.21
N LEU A 152 14.51 -19.52 -13.31
CA LEU A 152 13.65 -18.80 -12.35
C LEU A 152 12.51 -18.03 -13.05
N LYS A 153 12.79 -17.51 -14.25
CA LYS A 153 11.81 -16.86 -15.12
C LYS A 153 10.67 -17.80 -15.49
N ASN A 154 10.94 -19.07 -15.76
CA ASN A 154 9.93 -20.09 -16.07
C ASN A 154 9.06 -20.37 -14.84
N LEU A 155 9.67 -20.53 -13.65
CA LEU A 155 8.92 -20.75 -12.41
C LEU A 155 7.97 -19.58 -12.09
N ILE A 156 8.44 -18.34 -12.24
CA ILE A 156 7.59 -17.15 -12.05
C ILE A 156 6.49 -17.11 -13.12
N TYR A 157 6.83 -17.38 -14.37
CA TYR A 157 5.86 -17.39 -15.46
C TYR A 157 4.74 -18.40 -15.21
N ASP A 158 5.09 -19.65 -14.93
CA ASP A 158 4.16 -20.75 -14.67
C ASP A 158 3.24 -20.43 -13.48
N MET A 159 3.77 -19.81 -12.42
CA MET A 159 2.98 -19.43 -11.24
C MET A 159 2.13 -18.15 -11.43
N THR A 160 2.45 -17.29 -12.41
CA THR A 160 1.64 -16.11 -12.74
C THR A 160 0.45 -16.39 -13.67
N THR A 161 0.40 -17.57 -14.29
CA THR A 161 -0.75 -17.97 -15.15
C THR A 161 -2.04 -18.25 -14.37
N SER A 162 -1.98 -18.41 -13.04
CA SER A 162 -3.14 -18.65 -12.18
C SER A 162 -3.99 -17.38 -11.87
N GLY A 163 -3.69 -16.25 -12.51
CA GLY A 163 -4.63 -15.13 -12.66
C GLY A 163 -4.90 -14.25 -11.44
N SER A 164 -4.06 -14.29 -10.38
CA SER A 164 -4.30 -13.52 -9.14
C SER A 164 -3.41 -12.26 -8.95
N GLY A 165 -2.48 -11.97 -9.86
CA GLY A 165 -1.58 -10.81 -9.78
C GLY A 165 -0.19 -11.07 -10.39
N SER A 166 0.64 -10.03 -10.53
CA SER A 166 2.05 -10.18 -10.91
C SER A 166 2.93 -10.55 -9.72
N GLY A 167 3.77 -11.58 -9.87
CA GLY A 167 4.69 -12.06 -8.85
C GLY A 167 4.36 -13.49 -8.35
N LEU A 168 5.10 -13.96 -7.35
CA LEU A 168 4.91 -15.30 -6.77
C LEU A 168 3.70 -15.34 -5.81
N PRO A 169 3.13 -16.52 -5.49
CA PRO A 169 2.06 -16.63 -4.49
C PRO A 169 2.47 -16.13 -3.10
N LEU A 170 1.54 -15.55 -2.33
CA LEU A 170 1.80 -14.87 -1.04
C LEU A 170 2.61 -15.70 -0.02
N LEU A 171 2.37 -17.01 0.05
CA LEU A 171 3.10 -17.91 0.96
C LEU A 171 4.57 -18.08 0.54
N VAL A 172 4.84 -18.08 -0.76
CA VAL A 172 6.20 -18.11 -1.29
C VAL A 172 6.87 -16.77 -1.02
N GLN A 173 6.16 -15.65 -1.25
CA GLN A 173 6.69 -14.29 -1.05
C GLN A 173 7.25 -14.05 0.36
N ARG A 174 6.59 -14.55 1.43
CA ARG A 174 6.99 -14.33 2.84
C ARG A 174 8.21 -15.13 3.33
N THR A 175 8.88 -15.88 2.45
CA THR A 175 10.07 -16.68 2.79
C THR A 175 11.27 -16.36 1.90
N ILE A 176 11.12 -15.46 0.93
CA ILE A 176 12.12 -15.21 -0.10
C ILE A 176 13.32 -14.49 0.49
N ALA A 177 13.11 -13.45 1.29
CA ALA A 177 14.19 -12.61 1.82
C ALA A 177 15.20 -13.39 2.68
N ARG A 178 14.77 -14.49 3.31
CA ARG A 178 15.65 -15.39 4.08
C ARG A 178 16.64 -16.14 3.20
N THR A 179 16.25 -16.42 1.95
CA THR A 179 17.04 -17.20 0.99
C THR A 179 17.86 -16.33 0.02
N ILE A 180 17.76 -15.01 0.12
CA ILE A 180 18.55 -14.07 -0.68
C ILE A 180 19.79 -13.64 0.09
N ILE A 181 20.93 -13.71 -0.61
CA ILE A 181 22.21 -13.19 -0.15
C ILE A 181 22.47 -11.86 -0.85
N LEU A 182 22.57 -10.77 -0.09
CA LEU A 182 22.94 -9.46 -0.63
C LEU A 182 24.43 -9.46 -0.99
N GLN A 183 24.78 -8.91 -2.14
CA GLN A 183 26.15 -8.88 -2.64
C GLN A 183 26.72 -7.47 -2.66
N GLU A 184 26.06 -6.54 -3.34
CA GLU A 184 26.59 -5.19 -3.60
C GLU A 184 25.47 -4.14 -3.51
N SER A 185 25.72 -3.00 -2.86
CA SER A 185 24.82 -1.85 -2.92
C SER A 185 25.01 -1.15 -4.26
N ILE A 186 23.96 -1.11 -5.09
CA ILE A 186 24.02 -0.57 -6.46
C ILE A 186 23.44 0.85 -6.57
N GLY A 187 22.73 1.32 -5.56
CA GLY A 187 22.28 2.72 -5.54
C GLY A 187 21.35 3.05 -4.39
N LYS A 188 21.22 4.33 -4.08
CA LYS A 188 20.22 4.85 -3.14
C LYS A 188 19.10 5.54 -3.92
N GLY A 189 17.89 4.97 -3.83
CA GLY A 189 16.67 5.55 -4.38
C GLY A 189 16.07 6.61 -3.45
N ARG A 190 14.86 7.07 -3.77
CA ARG A 190 14.15 8.11 -2.99
C ARG A 190 13.77 7.66 -1.57
N PHE A 191 13.40 6.39 -1.42
CA PHE A 191 12.82 5.83 -0.20
C PHE A 191 13.53 4.55 0.29
N GLY A 192 14.71 4.25 -0.26
CA GLY A 192 15.36 2.98 0.04
C GLY A 192 16.66 2.77 -0.73
N GLU A 193 17.43 1.78 -0.30
CA GLU A 193 18.68 1.38 -0.94
C GLU A 193 18.44 0.16 -1.82
N VAL A 194 18.98 0.19 -3.04
CA VAL A 194 18.89 -0.91 -3.99
C VAL A 194 20.20 -1.70 -3.93
N TRP A 195 20.06 -3.01 -3.74
CA TRP A 195 21.14 -3.97 -3.69
C TRP A 195 21.02 -4.96 -4.83
N ARG A 196 22.16 -5.40 -5.34
CA ARG A 196 22.28 -6.64 -6.10
C ARG A 196 22.36 -7.79 -5.10
N GLY A 197 21.54 -8.82 -5.31
CA GLY A 197 21.50 -10.02 -4.50
C GLY A 197 21.47 -11.28 -5.35
N ARG A 198 21.74 -12.42 -4.73
CA ARG A 198 21.64 -13.74 -5.36
C ARG A 198 20.50 -14.54 -4.75
N TRP A 199 19.63 -15.08 -5.59
CA TRP A 199 18.51 -15.94 -5.20
C TRP A 199 18.48 -17.20 -6.07
N ARG A 200 18.66 -18.38 -5.45
CA ARG A 200 18.69 -19.68 -6.15
C ARG A 200 19.63 -19.70 -7.38
N GLY A 201 20.81 -19.10 -7.23
CA GLY A 201 21.82 -19.00 -8.29
C GLY A 201 21.65 -17.81 -9.25
N GLU A 202 20.48 -17.19 -9.30
CA GLU A 202 20.16 -16.06 -10.20
C GLU A 202 20.38 -14.69 -9.54
N GLU A 203 20.70 -13.69 -10.36
CA GLU A 203 20.88 -12.30 -9.92
C GLU A 203 19.52 -11.60 -9.79
N VAL A 204 19.28 -10.95 -8.65
CA VAL A 204 18.07 -10.18 -8.35
C VAL A 204 18.41 -8.79 -7.83
N ALA A 205 17.54 -7.82 -8.09
CA ALA A 205 17.61 -6.51 -7.45
C ALA A 205 16.70 -6.49 -6.22
N VAL A 206 17.22 -5.97 -5.10
CA VAL A 206 16.53 -5.89 -3.82
C VAL A 206 16.49 -4.44 -3.37
N LYS A 207 15.32 -3.81 -3.40
CA LYS A 207 15.10 -2.47 -2.84
C LYS A 207 14.69 -2.63 -1.38
N ILE A 208 15.52 -2.12 -0.48
CA ILE A 208 15.37 -2.23 0.97
C ILE A 208 14.91 -0.88 1.53
N PHE A 209 13.79 -0.91 2.25
CA PHE A 209 13.17 0.23 2.91
C PHE A 209 13.31 0.08 4.42
N SER A 210 13.44 1.22 5.11
CA SER A 210 13.33 1.23 6.56
C SER A 210 11.86 1.08 6.99
N SER A 211 11.62 0.69 8.25
CA SER A 211 10.27 0.63 8.81
C SER A 211 9.54 1.99 8.79
N ARG A 212 10.28 3.11 8.73
CA ARG A 212 9.70 4.46 8.61
C ARG A 212 9.12 4.73 7.21
N GLU A 213 9.52 3.96 6.21
CA GLU A 213 9.13 4.09 4.81
C GLU A 213 8.10 3.04 4.38
N GLU A 214 7.44 2.38 5.34
CA GLU A 214 6.45 1.33 5.10
C GLU A 214 5.35 1.76 4.11
N ARG A 215 4.87 3.00 4.19
CA ARG A 215 3.86 3.53 3.24
C ARG A 215 4.37 3.55 1.80
N SER A 216 5.64 3.90 1.59
CA SER A 216 6.27 3.93 0.28
C SER A 216 6.50 2.52 -0.25
N TRP A 217 7.01 1.61 0.60
CA TRP A 217 7.17 0.19 0.28
C TRP A 217 5.82 -0.46 -0.10
N PHE A 218 4.79 -0.25 0.74
CA PHE A 218 3.46 -0.81 0.53
C PHE A 218 2.85 -0.29 -0.77
N ARG A 219 2.96 1.01 -1.04
CA ARG A 219 2.45 1.60 -2.28
C ARG A 219 3.14 1.01 -3.51
N GLU A 220 4.46 0.90 -3.48
CA GLU A 220 5.21 0.36 -4.60
C GLU A 220 4.93 -1.14 -4.81
N ALA A 221 4.83 -1.93 -3.74
CA ALA A 221 4.41 -3.33 -3.77
C ALA A 221 3.01 -3.50 -4.36
N GLU A 222 2.04 -2.68 -3.90
CA GLU A 222 0.66 -2.70 -4.37
C GLU A 222 0.58 -2.42 -5.87
N ILE A 223 1.30 -1.41 -6.36
CA ILE A 223 1.35 -1.11 -7.79
C ILE A 223 1.94 -2.29 -8.55
N TYR A 224 3.11 -2.81 -8.13
CA TYR A 224 3.76 -3.94 -8.82
C TYR A 224 2.94 -5.23 -8.83
N GLN A 225 2.03 -5.43 -7.87
CA GLN A 225 1.13 -6.59 -7.82
C GLN A 225 -0.17 -6.41 -8.62
N THR A 226 -0.36 -5.26 -9.27
CA THR A 226 -1.54 -4.99 -10.10
C THR A 226 -1.73 -6.08 -11.17
N VAL A 227 -2.96 -6.58 -11.27
CA VAL A 227 -3.34 -7.61 -12.25
C VAL A 227 -2.96 -7.18 -13.68
N MET A 228 -2.43 -8.13 -14.46
CA MET A 228 -1.98 -7.91 -15.84
C MET A 228 -0.92 -6.80 -16.02
N LEU A 229 -0.21 -6.39 -14.95
CA LEU A 229 0.86 -5.39 -15.07
C LEU A 229 2.11 -5.92 -15.76
N ARG A 230 2.44 -7.21 -15.59
CA ARG A 230 3.65 -7.82 -16.14
C ARG A 230 3.72 -7.64 -17.66
N HIS A 231 4.77 -7.01 -18.14
CA HIS A 231 5.01 -6.71 -19.55
C HIS A 231 6.52 -6.66 -19.79
N GLU A 232 6.98 -6.99 -20.99
CA GLU A 232 8.42 -7.03 -21.28
C GLU A 232 9.14 -5.70 -21.01
N ASN A 233 8.47 -4.56 -21.20
CA ASN A 233 9.05 -3.24 -20.95
C ASN A 233 8.63 -2.62 -19.61
N ILE A 234 8.20 -3.44 -18.64
CA ILE A 234 8.01 -3.07 -17.23
C ILE A 234 8.90 -3.98 -16.39
N LEU A 235 9.55 -3.43 -15.36
CA LEU A 235 10.45 -4.20 -14.49
C LEU A 235 9.73 -5.41 -13.90
N GLY A 236 10.34 -6.59 -14.04
CA GLY A 236 9.80 -7.84 -13.53
C GLY A 236 9.82 -7.88 -12.01
N PHE A 237 8.65 -7.67 -11.40
CA PHE A 237 8.46 -7.87 -9.98
C PHE A 237 8.46 -9.36 -9.63
N ILE A 238 9.13 -9.72 -8.54
CA ILE A 238 9.22 -11.09 -8.03
C ILE A 238 8.39 -11.22 -6.74
N ALA A 239 8.71 -10.41 -5.73
CA ALA A 239 8.07 -10.48 -4.42
C ALA A 239 8.27 -9.23 -3.56
N ALA A 240 7.40 -9.07 -2.57
CA ALA A 240 7.57 -8.16 -1.44
C ALA A 240 7.67 -9.01 -0.17
N ASP A 241 8.64 -8.73 0.69
CA ASP A 241 8.90 -9.53 1.89
C ASP A 241 9.51 -8.67 3.01
N ASN A 242 9.61 -9.23 4.21
CA ASN A 242 10.15 -8.56 5.39
C ASN A 242 11.33 -9.39 5.91
N LYS A 243 12.44 -8.73 6.24
CA LYS A 243 13.59 -9.38 6.88
C LYS A 243 13.87 -8.73 8.22
N ASP A 244 13.76 -9.52 9.27
CA ASP A 244 14.24 -9.13 10.60
C ASP A 244 15.69 -9.59 10.76
N ASN A 245 16.58 -8.67 11.11
CA ASN A 245 17.99 -8.96 11.37
C ASN A 245 18.30 -9.04 12.88
N GLY A 246 17.27 -9.06 13.74
CA GLY A 246 17.37 -9.10 15.20
C GLY A 246 17.47 -7.72 15.86
N THR A 247 17.63 -6.64 15.07
CA THR A 247 17.78 -5.27 15.57
C THR A 247 16.76 -4.29 14.98
N TRP A 248 16.42 -4.45 13.71
CA TRP A 248 15.35 -3.71 13.05
C TRP A 248 14.77 -4.52 11.89
N THR A 249 13.51 -4.24 11.55
CA THR A 249 12.84 -4.84 10.40
C THR A 249 13.17 -4.06 9.13
N GLN A 250 13.57 -4.79 8.09
CA GLN A 250 13.76 -4.29 6.74
C GLN A 250 12.59 -4.75 5.87
N LEU A 251 12.05 -3.85 5.05
CA LEU A 251 11.01 -4.16 4.07
C LEU A 251 11.65 -4.26 2.69
N TRP A 252 11.47 -5.39 2.01
CA TRP A 252 12.16 -5.73 0.78
C TRP A 252 11.17 -5.73 -0.40
N LEU A 253 11.60 -5.18 -1.53
CA LEU A 253 11.01 -5.44 -2.85
C LEU A 253 12.06 -6.12 -3.71
N VAL A 254 11.73 -7.29 -4.24
CA VAL A 254 12.61 -8.11 -5.06
C VAL A 254 12.13 -8.07 -6.51
N SER A 255 13.05 -7.77 -7.43
CA SER A 255 12.79 -7.71 -8.87
C SER A 255 13.92 -8.34 -9.68
N ASP A 256 13.70 -8.49 -10.99
CA ASP A 256 14.75 -8.84 -11.94
C ASP A 256 15.94 -7.86 -11.81
N TYR A 257 17.16 -8.38 -11.89
CA TYR A 257 18.37 -7.58 -12.00
C TYR A 257 18.72 -7.32 -13.48
N HIS A 258 19.16 -6.10 -13.78
CA HIS A 258 19.60 -5.71 -15.12
C HIS A 258 21.00 -5.08 -15.04
N GLU A 259 21.99 -5.81 -15.59
CA GLU A 259 23.43 -5.50 -15.46
C GLU A 259 23.85 -4.15 -16.07
N HIS A 260 23.14 -3.67 -17.09
CA HIS A 260 23.41 -2.37 -17.69
C HIS A 260 22.92 -1.19 -16.83
N GLY A 261 22.19 -1.47 -15.74
CA GLY A 261 21.66 -0.46 -14.85
C GLY A 261 20.63 0.44 -15.52
N SER A 262 20.59 1.69 -15.10
CA SER A 262 19.64 2.66 -15.64
C SER A 262 20.01 3.14 -17.04
N LEU A 263 19.04 3.64 -17.79
CA LEU A 263 19.25 4.29 -19.09
C LEU A 263 20.15 5.52 -18.91
N PHE A 264 20.06 6.21 -17.77
CA PHE A 264 21.01 7.25 -17.39
C PHE A 264 22.46 6.72 -17.38
N ASP A 265 22.72 5.61 -16.69
CA ASP A 265 24.07 5.03 -16.61
C ASP A 265 24.54 4.54 -17.98
N TYR A 266 23.65 3.91 -18.74
CA TYR A 266 23.93 3.39 -20.08
C TYR A 266 24.33 4.50 -21.05
N LEU A 267 23.59 5.60 -21.08
CA LEU A 267 23.85 6.73 -21.99
C LEU A 267 25.09 7.55 -21.60
N ASN A 268 25.49 7.54 -20.33
CA ASN A 268 26.77 8.10 -19.88
C ASN A 268 27.96 7.26 -20.37
N ARG A 269 27.83 5.93 -20.38
CA ARG A 269 28.92 5.00 -20.74
C ARG A 269 29.04 4.80 -22.25
N TYR A 270 27.92 4.80 -22.97
CA TYR A 270 27.87 4.37 -24.35
C TYR A 270 27.27 5.43 -25.28
N THR A 271 27.69 5.37 -26.54
CA THR A 271 26.92 5.91 -27.67
C THR A 271 26.06 4.80 -28.26
N VAL A 272 24.99 5.16 -28.96
CA VAL A 272 24.10 4.21 -29.63
C VAL A 272 24.08 4.44 -31.13
N THR A 273 23.84 3.37 -31.88
CA THR A 273 23.52 3.46 -33.31
C THR A 273 22.09 3.98 -33.53
N VAL A 274 21.71 4.20 -34.78
CA VAL A 274 20.31 4.47 -35.17
C VAL A 274 19.39 3.36 -34.67
N GLU A 275 19.78 2.10 -34.88
CA GLU A 275 19.04 0.94 -34.38
C GLU A 275 18.92 0.95 -32.85
N GLY A 276 20.03 1.15 -32.14
CA GLY A 276 20.03 1.22 -30.69
C GLY A 276 19.10 2.31 -30.15
N MET A 277 19.12 3.50 -30.76
CA MET A 277 18.22 4.61 -30.40
C MET A 277 16.74 4.22 -30.59
N ILE A 278 16.39 3.60 -31.73
CA ILE A 278 15.02 3.16 -32.00
C ILE A 278 14.61 2.08 -30.99
N LYS A 279 15.46 1.07 -30.73
CA LYS A 279 15.17 0.00 -29.76
C LYS A 279 14.90 0.55 -28.37
N LEU A 280 15.76 1.44 -27.85
CA LEU A 280 15.59 2.07 -26.53
C LEU A 280 14.31 2.91 -26.45
N SER A 281 14.04 3.72 -27.49
CA SER A 281 12.88 4.61 -27.53
C SER A 281 11.57 3.84 -27.68
N LEU A 282 11.54 2.85 -28.58
CA LEU A 282 10.36 2.03 -28.86
C LEU A 282 9.99 1.16 -27.65
N SER A 283 10.97 0.47 -27.05
CA SER A 283 10.72 -0.32 -25.83
C SER A 283 10.24 0.54 -24.67
N THR A 284 10.81 1.73 -24.45
CA THR A 284 10.33 2.68 -23.44
C THR A 284 8.87 3.09 -23.71
N SER A 285 8.54 3.46 -24.96
CA SER A 285 7.17 3.85 -25.34
C SER A 285 6.18 2.69 -25.22
N SER A 286 6.62 1.45 -25.48
CA SER A 286 5.80 0.25 -25.31
C SER A 286 5.47 0.00 -23.85
N GLY A 287 6.44 0.15 -22.94
CA GLY A 287 6.21 0.07 -21.50
C GLY A 287 5.24 1.14 -21.02
N LEU A 288 5.45 2.40 -21.42
CA LEU A 288 4.56 3.49 -21.00
C LEU A 288 3.14 3.34 -21.56
N ALA A 289 3.02 2.89 -22.82
CA ALA A 289 1.72 2.59 -23.42
C ALA A 289 0.99 1.49 -22.66
N HIS A 290 1.69 0.45 -22.20
CA HIS A 290 1.10 -0.61 -21.37
C HIS A 290 0.64 -0.08 -20.01
N LEU A 291 1.44 0.75 -19.34
CA LEU A 291 1.02 1.41 -18.09
C LEU A 291 -0.27 2.22 -18.29
N HIS A 292 -0.29 3.07 -19.31
CA HIS A 292 -1.39 4.01 -19.61
C HIS A 292 -2.67 3.33 -20.11
N MET A 293 -2.58 2.08 -20.57
CA MET A 293 -3.69 1.33 -21.14
C MET A 293 -4.52 0.65 -20.04
N GLU A 294 -5.82 0.89 -20.05
CA GLU A 294 -6.77 0.08 -19.30
C GLU A 294 -7.03 -1.22 -20.06
N ILE A 295 -7.07 -2.35 -19.35
CA ILE A 295 -7.45 -3.65 -19.89
C ILE A 295 -8.76 -4.04 -19.22
N VAL A 296 -9.83 -4.14 -20.00
CA VAL A 296 -11.16 -4.51 -19.49
C VAL A 296 -11.28 -6.03 -19.40
N GLY A 297 -11.93 -6.54 -18.35
CA GLY A 297 -12.18 -7.96 -18.16
C GLY A 297 -12.34 -8.33 -16.68
N THR A 298 -12.62 -9.60 -16.40
CA THR A 298 -12.71 -10.14 -15.02
C THR A 298 -11.39 -9.98 -14.25
N GLN A 299 -10.27 -10.05 -14.96
CA GLN A 299 -8.93 -9.76 -14.48
C GLN A 299 -8.40 -8.50 -15.17
N GLY A 300 -9.15 -7.41 -15.06
CA GLY A 300 -8.83 -6.14 -15.69
C GLY A 300 -7.59 -5.46 -15.07
N LYS A 301 -6.92 -4.64 -15.88
CA LYS A 301 -5.82 -3.77 -15.44
C LYS A 301 -6.31 -2.32 -15.46
N PRO A 302 -6.27 -1.58 -14.33
CA PRO A 302 -6.54 -0.15 -14.36
C PRO A 302 -5.49 0.59 -15.20
N ALA A 303 -5.85 1.74 -15.74
CA ALA A 303 -4.85 2.63 -16.33
C ALA A 303 -3.95 3.18 -15.22
N ILE A 304 -2.64 3.27 -15.48
CA ILE A 304 -1.62 3.69 -14.52
C ILE A 304 -0.79 4.84 -15.10
N ALA A 305 -0.62 5.92 -14.35
CA ALA A 305 0.32 6.99 -14.69
C ALA A 305 1.53 6.96 -13.73
N HIS A 306 2.73 7.16 -14.27
CA HIS A 306 4.00 6.92 -13.57
C HIS A 306 4.39 8.06 -12.62
N ARG A 307 4.21 9.32 -13.03
CA ARG A 307 4.48 10.57 -12.28
C ARG A 307 5.94 10.88 -11.94
N ASP A 308 6.88 9.95 -12.11
CA ASP A 308 8.33 10.21 -11.98
C ASP A 308 9.17 9.56 -13.09
N LEU A 309 8.70 9.67 -14.35
CA LEU A 309 9.41 9.09 -15.48
C LEU A 309 10.68 9.91 -15.79
N LYS A 310 11.83 9.24 -15.85
CA LYS A 310 13.16 9.82 -16.12
C LYS A 310 14.13 8.73 -16.51
N SER A 311 15.27 9.08 -17.11
CA SER A 311 16.29 8.11 -17.54
C SER A 311 16.86 7.25 -16.40
N LYS A 312 16.88 7.75 -15.16
CA LYS A 312 17.27 6.96 -13.97
C LYS A 312 16.25 5.89 -13.55
N ASN A 313 14.99 6.04 -13.95
CA ASN A 313 13.89 5.10 -13.60
C ASN A 313 13.52 4.19 -14.79
N ILE A 314 14.38 4.11 -15.80
CA ILE A 314 14.26 3.18 -16.92
C ILE A 314 15.53 2.34 -16.90
N LEU A 315 15.41 1.01 -16.96
CA LEU A 315 16.55 0.11 -16.96
C LEU A 315 16.81 -0.43 -18.37
N VAL A 316 18.07 -0.68 -18.70
CA VAL A 316 18.46 -1.29 -19.98
C VAL A 316 18.72 -2.77 -19.78
N LYS A 317 18.10 -3.61 -20.61
CA LYS A 317 18.26 -5.06 -20.61
C LYS A 317 19.42 -5.49 -21.49
N LYS A 318 19.91 -6.71 -21.26
CA LYS A 318 20.99 -7.34 -22.04
C LYS A 318 20.74 -7.38 -23.56
N ASN A 319 19.48 -7.42 -24.01
CA ASN A 319 19.12 -7.40 -25.42
C ASN A 319 19.05 -5.99 -26.04
N GLY A 320 19.42 -4.94 -25.29
CA GLY A 320 19.39 -3.54 -25.73
C GLY A 320 18.00 -2.89 -25.71
N THR A 321 17.01 -3.51 -25.08
CA THR A 321 15.67 -2.93 -24.86
C THR A 321 15.53 -2.39 -23.45
N CYS A 322 14.54 -1.52 -23.22
CA CYS A 322 14.28 -0.90 -21.93
C CYS A 322 13.13 -1.58 -21.16
N CYS A 323 13.13 -1.43 -19.84
CA CYS A 323 11.93 -1.57 -19.02
C CYS A 323 11.81 -0.42 -18.01
N ILE A 324 10.57 -0.01 -17.72
CA ILE A 324 10.28 1.07 -16.76
C ILE A 324 10.28 0.50 -15.34
N ALA A 325 10.90 1.21 -14.40
CA ALA A 325 11.07 0.85 -13.00
C ALA A 325 10.62 1.99 -12.06
N ASP A 326 10.63 1.74 -10.74
CA ASP A 326 10.32 2.72 -9.69
C ASP A 326 8.88 3.29 -9.78
N LEU A 327 7.90 2.40 -9.63
CA LEU A 327 6.47 2.72 -9.70
C LEU A 327 5.89 3.25 -8.37
N GLY A 328 6.73 3.61 -7.39
CA GLY A 328 6.30 3.99 -6.05
C GLY A 328 5.48 5.30 -5.97
N LEU A 329 5.49 6.12 -7.02
CA LEU A 329 4.71 7.36 -7.13
C LEU A 329 3.54 7.24 -8.11
N ALA A 330 3.35 6.07 -8.71
CA ALA A 330 2.32 5.85 -9.69
C ALA A 330 0.92 6.01 -9.10
N VAL A 331 -0.05 6.33 -9.96
CA VAL A 331 -1.47 6.42 -9.64
C VAL A 331 -2.29 5.56 -10.58
N ARG A 332 -3.34 4.91 -10.07
CA ARG A 332 -4.28 4.07 -10.79
C ARG A 332 -5.60 4.82 -10.96
N HIS A 333 -6.22 4.64 -12.13
CA HIS A 333 -7.56 5.12 -12.41
C HIS A 333 -8.58 4.02 -12.14
N ASP A 334 -9.62 4.34 -11.37
CA ASP A 334 -10.84 3.56 -11.33
C ASP A 334 -11.82 4.17 -12.34
N SER A 335 -11.93 3.55 -13.50
CA SER A 335 -12.80 4.00 -14.60
C SER A 335 -14.29 3.92 -14.27
N ALA A 336 -14.69 3.07 -13.32
CA ALA A 336 -16.10 2.92 -12.94
C ALA A 336 -16.61 4.10 -12.10
N THR A 337 -15.74 4.67 -11.26
CA THR A 337 -16.08 5.81 -10.39
C THR A 337 -15.49 7.14 -10.87
N ASP A 338 -14.67 7.10 -11.93
CA ASP A 338 -13.82 8.20 -12.40
C ASP A 338 -12.96 8.80 -11.26
N THR A 339 -12.44 7.93 -10.39
CA THR A 339 -11.59 8.32 -9.27
C THR A 339 -10.15 7.87 -9.46
N ILE A 340 -9.25 8.52 -8.73
CA ILE A 340 -7.82 8.25 -8.79
C ILE A 340 -7.33 8.02 -7.37
N ASP A 341 -6.53 6.98 -7.18
CA ASP A 341 -6.02 6.55 -5.87
C ASP A 341 -4.86 7.41 -5.34
N ILE A 342 -5.02 8.74 -5.36
CA ILE A 342 -3.95 9.70 -5.05
C ILE A 342 -3.88 9.99 -3.55
N ALA A 343 -2.66 9.97 -2.99
CA ALA A 343 -2.35 10.68 -1.74
C ALA A 343 -2.42 12.22 -1.94
N PRO A 344 -2.73 13.03 -0.91
CA PRO A 344 -3.03 14.46 -1.05
C PRO A 344 -1.94 15.37 -1.66
N ASN A 345 -0.74 14.87 -1.93
CA ASN A 345 0.36 15.66 -2.51
C ASN A 345 0.42 15.55 -4.05
N HIS A 346 0.25 16.69 -4.73
CA HIS A 346 0.20 16.78 -6.19
C HIS A 346 1.57 16.98 -6.86
N ARG A 347 2.43 17.83 -6.29
CA ARG A 347 3.81 18.08 -6.76
C ARG A 347 4.78 17.02 -6.21
N VAL A 348 4.79 15.86 -6.86
CA VAL A 348 5.76 14.78 -6.62
C VAL A 348 6.52 14.46 -7.89
N GLY A 349 7.66 13.77 -7.75
CA GLY A 349 8.54 13.40 -8.85
C GLY A 349 9.75 14.33 -8.97
N THR A 350 10.55 14.11 -9.99
CA THR A 350 11.81 14.81 -10.22
C THR A 350 11.57 16.13 -10.92
N LYS A 351 11.88 17.24 -10.24
CA LYS A 351 11.56 18.62 -10.66
C LYS A 351 11.99 18.93 -12.10
N ARG A 352 13.18 18.47 -12.50
CA ARG A 352 13.73 18.64 -13.87
C ARG A 352 12.84 18.07 -14.99
N TYR A 353 12.04 17.05 -14.68
CA TYR A 353 11.18 16.34 -15.64
C TYR A 353 9.70 16.71 -15.49
N MET A 354 9.35 17.57 -14.55
CA MET A 354 7.96 17.99 -14.34
C MET A 354 7.43 18.75 -15.56
N ALA A 355 6.22 18.38 -15.99
CA ALA A 355 5.51 19.07 -17.06
C ALA A 355 5.12 20.51 -16.63
N PRO A 356 4.92 21.45 -17.58
CA PRO A 356 4.58 22.83 -17.28
C PRO A 356 3.41 22.97 -16.29
N GLU A 357 2.34 22.21 -16.50
CA GLU A 357 1.13 22.20 -15.67
C GLU A 357 1.36 21.66 -14.24
N VAL A 358 2.42 20.88 -14.04
CA VAL A 358 2.84 20.40 -12.71
C VAL A 358 3.69 21.46 -12.00
N LEU A 359 4.50 22.20 -12.76
CA LEU A 359 5.39 23.25 -12.24
C LEU A 359 4.62 24.51 -11.82
N ASP A 360 3.64 24.92 -12.61
CA ASP A 360 2.79 26.10 -12.33
C ASP A 360 1.53 25.78 -11.53
N ASP A 361 1.35 24.52 -11.14
CA ASP A 361 0.24 24.03 -10.34
C ASP A 361 -1.14 24.10 -11.00
N SER A 362 -1.20 24.25 -12.33
CA SER A 362 -2.45 24.28 -13.10
C SER A 362 -3.01 22.90 -13.45
N ILE A 363 -2.30 21.81 -13.13
CA ILE A 363 -2.73 20.45 -13.45
C ILE A 363 -4.07 20.09 -12.78
N ASN A 364 -5.04 19.63 -13.58
CA ASN A 364 -6.29 19.10 -13.04
C ASN A 364 -6.08 17.69 -12.49
N MET A 365 -5.83 17.60 -11.18
CA MET A 365 -5.61 16.34 -10.46
C MET A 365 -6.82 15.42 -10.39
N LYS A 366 -8.03 15.92 -10.65
CA LYS A 366 -9.23 15.07 -10.69
C LYS A 366 -9.35 14.32 -12.02
N HIS A 367 -8.60 14.74 -13.03
CA HIS A 367 -8.69 14.17 -14.37
C HIS A 367 -7.45 13.31 -14.66
N PHE A 368 -7.66 11.99 -14.74
CA PHE A 368 -6.55 11.04 -14.84
C PHE A 368 -5.66 11.25 -16.07
N GLU A 369 -6.24 11.64 -17.20
CA GLU A 369 -5.50 11.94 -18.42
C GLU A 369 -4.47 13.06 -18.25
N SER A 370 -4.65 13.96 -17.27
CA SER A 370 -3.64 14.97 -16.94
C SER A 370 -2.31 14.33 -16.52
N PHE A 371 -2.35 13.26 -15.73
CA PHE A 371 -1.15 12.54 -15.31
C PHE A 371 -0.49 11.79 -16.48
N LYS A 372 -1.30 11.17 -17.35
CA LYS A 372 -0.78 10.52 -18.57
C LYS A 372 -0.07 11.53 -19.47
N ARG A 373 -0.65 12.71 -19.67
CA ARG A 373 -0.05 13.79 -20.47
C ARG A 373 1.24 14.32 -19.85
N ALA A 374 1.34 14.37 -18.53
CA ALA A 374 2.57 14.74 -17.84
C ALA A 374 3.68 13.69 -18.04
N ASP A 375 3.36 12.40 -18.00
CA ASP A 375 4.34 11.34 -18.32
C ASP A 375 4.87 11.44 -19.76
N ILE A 376 4.02 11.82 -20.73
CA ILE A 376 4.46 12.01 -22.13
C ILE A 376 5.48 13.13 -22.25
N TYR A 377 5.27 14.23 -21.54
CA TYR A 377 6.23 15.33 -21.51
C TYR A 377 7.61 14.84 -21.03
N ALA A 378 7.62 14.10 -19.91
CA ALA A 378 8.83 13.53 -19.36
C ALA A 378 9.49 12.51 -20.31
N MET A 379 8.70 11.67 -20.99
CA MET A 379 9.22 10.72 -21.99
C MET A 379 9.88 11.45 -23.17
N GLY A 380 9.32 12.59 -23.61
CA GLY A 380 9.95 13.42 -24.64
C GLY A 380 11.33 13.91 -24.23
N LEU A 381 11.53 14.25 -22.95
CA LEU A 381 12.84 14.63 -22.42
C LEU A 381 13.81 13.44 -22.41
N VAL A 382 13.35 12.25 -22.05
CA VAL A 382 14.16 11.02 -22.12
C VAL A 382 14.57 10.71 -23.56
N PHE A 383 13.68 10.88 -24.55
CA PHE A 383 14.03 10.69 -25.95
C PHE A 383 15.11 11.66 -26.43
N TRP A 384 15.12 12.89 -25.93
CA TRP A 384 16.19 13.84 -26.20
C TRP A 384 17.52 13.35 -25.65
N GLU A 385 17.55 12.80 -24.43
CA GLU A 385 18.76 12.18 -23.86
C GLU A 385 19.29 11.04 -24.74
N ILE A 386 18.41 10.16 -25.22
CA ILE A 386 18.78 9.04 -26.09
C ILE A 386 19.34 9.57 -27.43
N ALA A 387 18.64 10.51 -28.08
CA ALA A 387 19.00 10.98 -29.42
C ALA A 387 20.35 11.70 -29.47
N ARG A 388 20.75 12.40 -28.39
CA ARG A 388 22.09 13.00 -28.26
C ARG A 388 23.20 11.98 -28.39
N ARG A 389 22.97 10.77 -27.86
CA ARG A 389 23.93 9.67 -27.88
C ARG A 389 23.88 8.86 -29.17
N CYS A 390 23.00 9.20 -30.11
CA CYS A 390 22.97 8.59 -31.42
C CYS A 390 24.18 9.05 -32.25
N SER A 391 25.11 8.13 -32.50
CA SER A 391 26.32 8.34 -33.28
C SER A 391 26.12 7.93 -34.73
N ILE A 392 26.26 8.90 -35.64
CA ILE A 392 26.15 8.71 -37.08
C ILE A 392 27.44 9.23 -37.71
N GLY A 393 28.20 8.37 -38.38
CA GLY A 393 29.51 8.74 -38.92
C GLY A 393 30.51 9.18 -37.83
N GLY A 394 30.38 8.67 -36.61
CA GLY A 394 31.21 9.04 -35.46
C GLY A 394 30.77 10.33 -34.74
N ILE A 395 29.80 11.07 -35.29
CA ILE A 395 29.36 12.36 -34.74
C ILE A 395 28.17 12.15 -33.79
N HIS A 396 28.32 12.63 -32.55
CA HIS A 396 27.30 12.60 -31.50
C HIS A 396 27.54 13.73 -30.49
N GLU A 397 26.57 14.02 -29.61
CA GLU A 397 26.78 14.92 -28.48
C GLU A 397 27.09 14.14 -27.20
N ASP A 398 27.84 14.74 -26.28
CA ASP A 398 28.02 14.22 -24.93
C ASP A 398 26.69 14.07 -24.18
N TYR A 399 26.66 13.09 -23.28
CA TYR A 399 25.53 12.89 -22.40
C TYR A 399 25.30 14.14 -21.55
N GLN A 400 24.05 14.58 -21.49
CA GLN A 400 23.60 15.68 -20.65
C GLN A 400 22.18 15.40 -20.19
N LEU A 401 21.86 15.87 -18.99
CA LEU A 401 20.47 15.90 -18.53
C LEU A 401 19.68 16.98 -19.30
N PRO A 402 18.36 16.83 -19.45
CA PRO A 402 17.54 17.88 -20.05
C PRO A 402 17.67 19.19 -19.26
N TYR A 403 17.76 20.32 -19.94
CA TYR A 403 17.96 21.65 -19.33
C TYR A 403 19.30 21.83 -18.58
N TYR A 404 20.33 21.01 -18.84
CA TYR A 404 21.65 21.16 -18.22
C TYR A 404 22.29 22.55 -18.44
N ASP A 405 21.94 23.20 -19.54
CA ASP A 405 22.42 24.51 -19.99
C ASP A 405 21.59 25.69 -19.43
N LEU A 406 20.48 25.40 -18.76
CA LEU A 406 19.52 26.41 -18.30
C LEU A 406 19.30 26.41 -16.78
N VAL A 407 19.57 25.30 -16.09
CA VAL A 407 19.33 25.17 -14.64
C VAL A 407 20.45 24.38 -13.93
N GLN A 408 20.58 24.61 -12.62
CA GLN A 408 21.49 23.90 -11.71
C GLN A 408 21.25 22.37 -11.72
N PRO A 409 22.23 21.53 -11.33
CA PRO A 409 22.09 20.07 -11.32
C PRO A 409 20.88 19.51 -10.55
N ASP A 410 20.58 20.03 -9.34
CA ASP A 410 19.34 19.78 -8.59
C ASP A 410 18.49 21.05 -8.54
N PRO A 411 17.70 21.34 -9.58
CA PRO A 411 16.98 22.59 -9.69
C PRO A 411 15.78 22.63 -8.74
N SER A 412 15.46 23.79 -8.20
CA SER A 412 14.20 24.03 -7.48
C SER A 412 13.00 24.02 -8.44
N VAL A 413 11.79 23.89 -7.87
CA VAL A 413 10.55 23.98 -8.66
C VAL A 413 10.42 25.36 -9.31
N GLU A 414 10.83 26.43 -8.61
CA GLU A 414 10.73 27.80 -9.11
C GLU A 414 11.68 28.07 -10.28
N GLU A 415 12.92 27.55 -10.23
CA GLU A 415 13.84 27.64 -11.36
C GLU A 415 13.28 26.93 -12.59
N MET A 416 12.77 25.70 -12.42
CA MET A 416 12.15 24.96 -13.51
C MET A 416 10.91 25.68 -14.05
N ARG A 417 10.05 26.23 -13.18
CA ARG A 417 8.86 27.00 -13.56
C ARG A 417 9.25 28.22 -14.40
N ARG A 418 10.29 28.95 -14.00
CA ARG A 418 10.79 30.11 -14.76
C ARG A 418 11.24 29.73 -16.17
N VAL A 419 12.01 28.65 -16.31
CA VAL A 419 12.51 28.21 -17.63
C VAL A 419 11.40 27.63 -18.50
N VAL A 420 10.58 26.73 -17.95
CA VAL A 420 9.65 25.90 -18.72
C VAL A 420 8.29 26.57 -18.92
N CYS A 421 7.81 27.34 -17.95
CA CYS A 421 6.50 27.99 -17.97
C CYS A 421 6.60 29.46 -18.40
N ASP A 422 7.47 30.25 -17.76
CA ASP A 422 7.56 31.70 -18.02
C ASP A 422 8.28 31.97 -19.36
N GLN A 423 9.49 31.43 -19.53
CA GLN A 423 10.28 31.60 -20.76
C GLN A 423 9.90 30.62 -21.87
N LYS A 424 9.12 29.58 -21.54
CA LYS A 424 8.66 28.53 -22.47
C LYS A 424 9.79 27.84 -23.24
N LEU A 425 10.97 27.73 -22.62
CA LEU A 425 12.12 27.05 -23.21
C LEU A 425 11.97 25.54 -23.10
N ARG A 426 12.64 24.84 -24.03
CA ARG A 426 12.74 23.36 -24.10
C ARG A 426 14.19 22.99 -24.37
N ALA A 427 14.53 21.71 -24.19
CA ALA A 427 15.86 21.22 -24.50
C ALA A 427 16.19 21.46 -25.99
N ASN A 428 17.36 22.03 -26.26
CA ASN A 428 17.75 22.44 -27.62
C ASN A 428 17.86 21.23 -28.55
N ILE A 429 17.26 21.31 -29.74
CA ILE A 429 17.36 20.28 -30.79
C ILE A 429 18.50 20.68 -31.73
N PRO A 430 19.64 19.95 -31.75
CA PRO A 430 20.77 20.29 -32.61
C PRO A 430 20.38 20.33 -34.10
N ASN A 431 20.85 21.35 -34.82
CA ASN A 431 20.56 21.52 -36.25
C ASN A 431 20.97 20.29 -37.09
N ARG A 432 22.05 19.59 -36.70
CA ARG A 432 22.51 18.38 -37.38
C ARG A 432 21.45 17.27 -37.41
N TRP A 433 20.50 17.24 -36.47
CA TRP A 433 19.45 16.22 -36.47
C TRP A 433 18.52 16.35 -37.69
N GLN A 434 18.50 17.50 -38.37
CA GLN A 434 17.75 17.68 -39.61
C GLN A 434 18.38 16.94 -40.81
N SER A 435 19.66 16.59 -40.76
CA SER A 435 20.34 15.90 -41.86
C SER A 435 20.16 14.37 -41.85
N CYS A 436 19.47 13.82 -40.84
CA CYS A 436 19.16 12.40 -40.73
C CYS A 436 17.66 12.22 -40.53
N GLU A 437 17.03 11.39 -41.35
CA GLU A 437 15.58 11.19 -41.31
C GLU A 437 15.10 10.68 -39.94
N VAL A 438 15.79 9.68 -39.39
CA VAL A 438 15.44 9.08 -38.10
C VAL A 438 15.51 10.13 -36.98
N LEU A 439 16.56 10.94 -36.94
CA LEU A 439 16.69 12.02 -35.94
C LEU A 439 15.66 13.13 -36.16
N ARG A 440 15.27 13.41 -37.41
CA ARG A 440 14.18 14.35 -37.74
C ARG A 440 12.83 13.87 -37.22
N VAL A 441 12.53 12.57 -37.36
CA VAL A 441 11.32 11.94 -36.80
C VAL A 441 11.36 12.00 -35.27
N MET A 442 12.48 11.64 -34.64
CA MET A 442 12.64 11.74 -33.19
C MET A 442 12.44 13.18 -32.68
N ALA A 443 13.06 14.17 -33.35
CA ALA A 443 12.90 15.58 -33.03
C ALA A 443 11.45 16.06 -33.15
N LYS A 444 10.70 15.56 -34.14
CA LYS A 444 9.26 15.84 -34.29
C LYS A 444 8.46 15.28 -33.12
N ILE A 445 8.70 14.01 -32.75
CA ILE A 445 8.05 13.38 -31.60
C ILE A 445 8.31 14.18 -30.32
N MET A 446 9.56 14.60 -30.08
CA MET A 446 9.90 15.42 -28.90
C MET A 446 9.12 16.73 -28.85
N ARG A 447 9.06 17.48 -29.95
CA ARG A 447 8.28 18.73 -30.04
C ARG A 447 6.81 18.50 -29.72
N GLU A 448 6.23 17.42 -30.23
CA GLU A 448 4.83 17.06 -29.98
C GLU A 448 4.60 16.51 -28.56
N CYS A 449 5.63 16.05 -27.86
CA CYS A 449 5.56 15.72 -26.42
C CYS A 449 5.69 16.95 -25.53
N TRP A 450 6.34 18.02 -26.00
CA TRP A 450 6.71 19.19 -25.18
C TRP A 450 5.74 20.36 -25.22
N TYR A 451 4.59 20.21 -25.89
CA TYR A 451 3.54 21.23 -25.87
C TYR A 451 3.16 21.62 -24.44
N SER A 452 3.00 22.92 -24.19
CA SER A 452 2.53 23.41 -22.89
C SER A 452 1.12 22.92 -22.59
N ASN A 453 0.23 22.89 -23.59
CA ASN A 453 -1.07 22.25 -23.45
C ASN A 453 -0.92 20.73 -23.50
N GLY A 454 -1.10 20.06 -22.36
CA GLY A 454 -1.04 18.61 -22.26
C GLY A 454 -2.01 17.89 -23.22
N ALA A 455 -3.18 18.47 -23.53
CA ALA A 455 -4.16 17.86 -24.43
C ALA A 455 -3.69 17.77 -25.90
N ALA A 456 -2.71 18.61 -26.28
CA ALA A 456 -2.11 18.58 -27.61
C ALA A 456 -0.96 17.57 -27.75
N ARG A 457 -0.54 16.94 -26.64
CA ARG A 457 0.56 15.98 -26.66
C ARG A 457 0.15 14.66 -27.28
N LEU A 458 1.12 13.98 -27.89
CA LEU A 458 0.92 12.60 -28.36
C LEU A 458 0.55 11.67 -27.21
N THR A 459 -0.10 10.54 -27.52
CA THR A 459 -0.24 9.44 -26.56
C THR A 459 0.92 8.47 -26.68
N ALA A 460 1.23 7.73 -25.61
CA ALA A 460 2.29 6.71 -25.65
C ALA A 460 2.03 5.65 -26.73
N LEU A 461 0.76 5.27 -26.95
CA LEU A 461 0.36 4.37 -28.02
C LEU A 461 0.63 4.94 -29.42
N ARG A 462 0.39 6.23 -29.63
CA ARG A 462 0.69 6.89 -30.91
C ARG A 462 2.20 6.92 -31.17
N ILE A 463 2.99 7.24 -30.15
CA ILE A 463 4.45 7.24 -30.21
C ILE A 463 4.98 5.84 -30.53
N LYS A 464 4.49 4.80 -29.82
CA LYS A 464 4.83 3.40 -30.10
C LYS A 464 4.59 3.06 -31.57
N LYS A 465 3.41 3.38 -32.12
CA LYS A 465 3.08 3.13 -33.53
C LYS A 465 4.05 3.83 -34.49
N SER A 466 4.37 5.11 -34.24
CA SER A 466 5.31 5.87 -35.06
C SER A 466 6.72 5.29 -35.03
N LEU A 467 7.21 4.90 -33.85
CA LEU A 467 8.53 4.27 -33.71
C LEU A 467 8.58 2.85 -34.27
N SER A 468 7.49 2.08 -34.22
CA SER A 468 7.39 0.77 -34.89
C SER A 468 7.46 0.90 -36.41
N GLN A 469 6.78 1.90 -36.98
CA GLN A 469 6.88 2.19 -38.41
C GLN A 469 8.31 2.58 -38.81
N LEU A 470 8.96 3.42 -38.01
CA LEU A 470 10.36 3.80 -38.22
C LEU A 470 11.31 2.59 -38.13
N SER A 471 11.10 1.72 -37.14
CA SER A 471 11.85 0.46 -37.00
C SER A 471 11.71 -0.44 -38.22
N GLN A 472 10.51 -0.53 -38.81
CA GLN A 472 10.26 -1.33 -40.01
C GLN A 472 10.93 -0.73 -41.25
N GLN A 473 10.92 0.59 -41.38
CA GLN A 473 11.58 1.30 -42.49
C GLN A 473 13.10 1.09 -42.47
N GLU A 474 13.70 1.08 -41.28
CA GLU A 474 15.13 0.84 -41.08
C GLU A 474 15.50 -0.66 -41.09
N GLY A 475 14.53 -1.57 -41.28
CA GLY A 475 14.78 -3.02 -41.33
C GLY A 475 15.20 -3.65 -40.00
N ILE A 476 14.90 -3.00 -38.88
CA ILE A 476 15.31 -3.44 -37.54
C ILE A 476 14.35 -4.52 -37.03
N LYS A 477 14.91 -5.67 -36.65
CA LYS A 477 14.16 -6.74 -35.94
C LYS A 477 14.20 -6.45 -34.44
N MET A 478 13.02 -6.30 -33.82
CA MET A 478 12.86 -6.00 -32.39
C MET A 478 13.08 -7.21 -31.50
#